data_AF-A0A2H6NFB5-F1
#
_entry.id   AF-A0A2H6NFB5-F1
#
_cell.length_a   1.000
_cell.length_b   1.000
_cell.length_c   1.000
_cell.angle_alpha   90.00
_cell.angle_beta   90.00
_cell.angle_gamma   90.00
#
_symmetry.space_group_name_H-M   'P 1'
#
loop_
_entity.id
_entity.type
_entity.pdbx_description
1 polymer ?
#
loop_
_entity_poly.entity_id
_entity_poly.type
_entity_poly.pdbx_seq_one_letter_code
_entity_poly.pdbx_strand_id
1 'polypeptide(L)'
;IYLRFLDYEMQNSNECKRNFVAVYDGSSSVEDLKAKFCSTVANDVMLRTGVGVIRMWADEGSRNSRFQMLFTSFQEPPCEANTFFCHSNMCINNTLVCNGLQNCVYPWDENHCKEKTKATLW
;
A
#
# COMPACT_ATOMS: atom_id res chain seq x y z
N ILE A 1 -1.26 -8.93 3.48
CA ILE A 1 -1.74 -7.63 2.97
C ILE A 1 -0.55 -6.83 2.45
N TYR A 2 -0.65 -6.23 1.28
CA TYR A 2 0.38 -5.36 0.71
C TYR A 2 -0.02 -3.90 0.84
N LEU A 3 0.85 -3.06 1.41
CA LEU A 3 0.64 -1.64 1.59
C LEU A 3 1.61 -0.87 0.71
N ARG A 4 1.08 0.00 -0.15
CA ARG A 4 1.86 0.87 -1.03
C ARG A 4 1.62 2.34 -0.72
N PHE A 5 2.69 3.11 -0.63
CA PHE A 5 2.59 4.57 -0.50
C PHE A 5 2.44 5.19 -1.90
N LEU A 6 1.32 5.86 -2.16
CA LEU A 6 1.05 6.58 -3.40
C LEU A 6 1.50 8.03 -3.32
N ASP A 7 1.32 8.65 -2.16
CA ASP A 7 1.82 9.99 -1.81
C ASP A 7 2.34 9.94 -0.37
N TYR A 8 3.38 10.70 -0.07
CA TYR A 8 3.98 10.76 1.26
C TYR A 8 4.80 12.04 1.42
N GLU A 9 4.31 12.94 2.26
CA GLU A 9 4.96 14.22 2.56
C GLU A 9 4.96 14.48 4.08
N MET A 10 6.13 14.43 4.69
CA MET A 10 6.32 14.68 6.12
C MET A 10 7.01 16.01 6.40
N GLN A 11 6.36 16.85 7.19
CA GLN A 11 7.00 18.00 7.84
C GLN A 11 8.00 17.53 8.90
N ASN A 12 9.03 18.34 9.15
CA ASN A 12 10.10 18.02 10.09
C ASN A 12 10.73 16.63 9.81
N SER A 13 10.99 16.37 8.52
CA SER A 13 11.58 15.11 8.06
C SER A 13 12.83 14.75 8.85
N ASN A 14 12.96 13.47 9.18
CA ASN A 14 13.97 12.87 10.06
C ASN A 14 13.82 13.17 11.57
N GLU A 15 12.89 14.04 11.97
CA GLU A 15 12.53 14.24 13.38
C GLU A 15 11.44 13.22 13.81
N CYS A 16 11.80 11.93 13.86
CA CYS A 16 10.93 10.79 14.21
C CYS A 16 10.23 10.87 15.59
N LYS A 17 10.61 11.84 16.42
CA LYS A 17 9.99 12.18 17.71
C LYS A 17 8.95 13.30 17.62
N ARG A 18 8.85 14.00 16.47
CA ARG A 18 7.87 15.07 16.16
C ARG A 18 6.84 14.69 15.11
N ASN A 19 7.22 13.81 14.19
CA ASN A 19 6.32 13.36 13.15
C ASN A 19 6.70 11.95 12.70
N PHE A 20 5.72 11.05 12.61
CA PHE A 20 5.93 9.74 12.00
C PHE A 20 4.62 9.07 11.60
N VAL A 21 4.75 8.13 10.67
CA VAL A 21 3.75 7.11 10.37
C VAL A 21 4.32 5.76 10.80
N ALA A 22 3.60 5.04 11.64
CA ALA A 22 3.94 3.69 12.07
C ALA A 22 2.93 2.69 11.50
N VAL A 23 3.46 1.56 11.05
CA VAL A 23 2.70 0.42 10.53
C VAL A 23 2.90 -0.75 11.48
N TYR A 24 1.79 -1.38 11.88
CA TYR A 24 1.80 -2.56 12.72
C TYR A 24 1.12 -3.74 12.01
N ASP A 25 1.67 -4.93 12.17
CA ASP A 25 1.22 -6.19 11.55
C ASP A 25 0.55 -7.08 12.60
N GLY A 26 -0.77 -6.96 12.78
CA GLY A 26 -1.54 -7.71 13.76
C GLY A 26 -2.36 -6.81 14.69
N SER A 27 -1.74 -6.25 15.72
CA SER A 27 -2.38 -5.38 16.70
C SER A 27 -1.68 -4.01 16.82
N SER A 28 -2.18 -3.14 17.70
CA SER A 28 -1.54 -1.85 18.00
C SER A 28 -0.42 -1.93 19.05
N SER A 29 -0.01 -3.14 19.43
CA SER A 29 1.04 -3.41 20.41
C SER A 29 2.41 -3.09 19.85
N VAL A 30 3.37 -2.79 20.73
CA VAL A 30 4.75 -2.47 20.32
C VAL A 30 5.44 -3.67 19.65
N GLU A 31 5.08 -4.89 20.06
CA GLU A 31 5.61 -6.14 19.49
C GLU A 31 5.25 -6.33 18.02
N ASP A 32 4.11 -5.78 17.60
CA ASP A 32 3.63 -5.86 16.21
C ASP A 32 4.14 -4.69 15.36
N LEU A 33 4.99 -3.80 15.89
CA LEU A 33 5.54 -2.67 15.15
C LEU A 33 6.39 -3.19 13.98
N LYS A 34 5.87 -3.02 12.77
CA LYS A 34 6.48 -3.50 11.54
C LYS A 34 7.44 -2.49 10.93
N ALA A 35 7.02 -1.24 10.87
CA ALA A 35 7.79 -0.16 10.27
C ALA A 35 7.43 1.19 10.88
N LYS A 36 8.40 2.12 10.87
CA LYS A 36 8.20 3.51 11.29
C LYS A 36 8.88 4.42 10.28
N PHE A 37 8.12 5.34 9.71
CA PHE A 37 8.55 6.28 8.68
C PHE A 37 8.47 7.71 9.21
N CYS A 38 9.54 8.48 9.02
CA CYS A 38 9.57 9.91 9.32
C CYS A 38 10.53 10.69 8.40
N SER A 39 11.15 10.01 7.43
CA SER A 39 12.03 10.64 6.44
C SER A 39 11.19 11.23 5.31
N THR A 40 11.84 11.59 4.20
CA THR A 40 11.20 12.06 2.95
C THR A 40 10.64 10.94 2.08
N VAL A 41 10.93 9.67 2.40
CA VAL A 41 10.52 8.50 1.60
C VAL A 41 9.98 7.42 2.52
N ALA A 42 8.84 6.82 2.15
CA ALA A 42 8.29 5.64 2.80
C ALA A 42 8.29 4.46 1.81
N ASN A 43 8.84 3.33 2.23
CA ASN A 43 8.85 2.12 1.43
C ASN A 43 7.54 1.35 1.63
N ASP A 44 7.14 0.59 0.61
CA ASP A 44 6.01 -0.31 0.69
C ASP A 44 6.22 -1.41 1.74
N VAL A 45 5.12 -1.90 2.34
CA VAL A 45 5.15 -2.85 3.46
C VAL A 45 4.29 -4.07 3.17
N MET A 46 4.85 -5.26 3.41
CA MET A 46 4.12 -6.52 3.40
C MET A 46 3.76 -6.94 4.83
N LEU A 47 2.46 -7.03 5.10
CA LEU A 47 1.90 -7.57 6.33
C LEU A 47 1.56 -9.04 6.15
N ARG A 48 1.91 -9.84 7.15
CA ARG A 48 1.65 -11.29 7.19
C ARG A 48 0.28 -11.61 7.76
N THR A 49 -0.22 -10.78 8.65
CA THR A 49 -1.54 -10.97 9.25
C THR A 49 -2.64 -10.39 8.37
N GLY A 50 -3.89 -10.78 8.67
CA GLY A 50 -5.08 -10.18 8.07
C GLY A 50 -5.44 -8.80 8.61
N VAL A 51 -4.62 -8.22 9.51
CA VAL A 51 -4.92 -6.96 10.20
C VAL A 51 -3.70 -6.05 10.17
N GLY A 52 -3.84 -4.87 9.56
CA GLY A 52 -2.84 -3.81 9.61
C GLY A 52 -3.34 -2.63 10.42
N VAL A 53 -2.53 -2.13 11.37
CA VAL A 53 -2.82 -0.88 12.08
C VAL A 53 -1.87 0.19 11.59
N ILE A 54 -2.42 1.34 11.17
CA ILE A 54 -1.65 2.50 10.75
C ILE A 54 -1.85 3.59 11.79
N ARG A 55 -0.74 4.11 12.32
CA ARG A 55 -0.75 5.21 13.29
C ARG A 55 0.08 6.36 12.76
N MET A 56 -0.57 7.48 12.52
CA MET A 56 0.11 8.75 12.30
C MET A 56 0.19 9.50 13.63
N TRP A 57 1.33 10.11 13.89
CA TRP A 57 1.48 11.06 14.99
C TRP A 57 2.29 12.26 14.48
N ALA A 58 1.78 13.46 14.74
CA ALA A 58 2.38 14.71 14.33
C ALA A 58 2.15 15.76 15.43
N ASP A 59 3.20 16.52 15.75
CA ASP A 59 3.11 17.67 16.64
C ASP A 59 2.46 18.89 15.94
N GLU A 60 2.38 20.01 16.65
CA GLU A 60 1.74 21.23 16.14
C GLU A 60 2.43 21.79 14.87
N GLY A 61 3.75 21.70 14.78
CA GLY A 61 4.51 22.15 13.61
C GLY A 61 4.34 21.24 12.39
N SER A 62 3.91 19.99 12.61
CA SER A 62 3.89 18.95 11.58
C SER A 62 2.50 18.61 11.04
N ARG A 63 1.45 19.35 11.44
CA ARG A 63 0.03 19.07 11.12
C ARG A 63 -0.29 18.98 9.63
N ASN A 64 0.49 19.64 8.78
CA ASN A 64 0.29 19.64 7.32
C ASN A 64 0.91 18.43 6.61
N SER A 65 1.46 17.48 7.38
CA SER A 65 1.96 16.22 6.82
C SER A 65 0.81 15.39 6.28
N ARG A 66 1.04 14.69 5.17
CA ARG A 66 0.03 13.83 4.56
C ARG A 66 0.66 12.61 3.94
N PHE A 67 -0.15 11.57 3.80
CA PHE A 67 0.21 10.40 3.02
C PHE A 67 -1.05 9.78 2.44
N GLN A 68 -0.90 9.14 1.30
CA GLN A 68 -1.93 8.33 0.68
C GLN A 68 -1.39 6.92 0.52
N MET A 69 -2.16 5.93 0.96
CA MET A 69 -1.75 4.54 0.94
C MET A 69 -2.82 3.69 0.27
N LEU A 70 -2.38 2.77 -0.59
CA LEU A 70 -3.20 1.71 -1.17
C LEU A 70 -2.93 0.42 -0.42
N PHE A 71 -3.98 -0.27 0.04
CA PHE A 71 -3.87 -1.62 0.56
C PHE A 71 -4.42 -2.62 -0.45
N THR A 72 -3.71 -3.73 -0.61
CA THR A 72 -4.12 -4.84 -1.47
C THR A 72 -4.14 -6.12 -0.65
N SER A 73 -5.30 -6.77 -0.58
CA SER A 73 -5.40 -8.13 -0.07
C SER A 73 -4.97 -9.10 -1.17
N PHE A 74 -4.16 -10.10 -0.81
CA PHE A 74 -3.65 -11.10 -1.74
C PHE A 74 -3.51 -12.44 -1.04
N GLN A 75 -3.45 -13.51 -1.84
CA GLN A 75 -3.18 -14.86 -1.40
C GLN A 75 -1.82 -15.31 -1.95
N GLU A 76 -1.11 -16.13 -1.20
CA GLU A 76 0.07 -16.84 -1.73
C GLU A 76 -0.39 -18.03 -2.60
N PRO A 77 0.41 -18.48 -3.58
CA PRO A 77 0.05 -19.62 -4.40
C PRO A 77 -0.24 -20.90 -3.58
N PRO A 78 -1.13 -21.79 -4.04
CA PRO A 78 -1.76 -21.81 -5.36
C PRO A 78 -2.92 -20.81 -5.52
N CYS A 79 -2.90 -20.07 -6.64
CA CYS A 79 -3.96 -19.10 -6.96
C CYS A 79 -5.29 -19.81 -7.26
N GLU A 80 -6.39 -19.29 -6.72
CA GLU A 80 -7.75 -19.76 -7.02
C GLU A 80 -8.19 -19.32 -8.42
N ALA A 81 -9.20 -19.98 -8.99
CA ALA A 81 -9.66 -19.75 -10.37
C ALA A 81 -10.07 -18.29 -10.67
N ASN A 82 -10.50 -17.52 -9.66
CA ASN A 82 -10.91 -16.12 -9.82
C ASN A 82 -9.82 -15.10 -9.39
N THR A 83 -8.57 -15.51 -9.43
CA THR A 83 -7.42 -14.67 -9.06
C THR A 83 -6.39 -14.58 -10.18
N PHE A 84 -5.68 -13.46 -10.22
CA PHE A 84 -4.61 -13.17 -11.15
C PHE A 84 -3.26 -13.31 -10.46
N PHE A 85 -2.32 -13.99 -11.11
CA PHE A 85 -0.97 -14.20 -10.59
C PHE A 85 -0.03 -13.06 -11.00
N CYS A 86 0.40 -12.24 -10.04
CA CYS A 86 1.32 -11.12 -10.24
C CYS A 86 2.77 -11.53 -10.60
N HIS A 87 3.07 -12.80 -10.87
CA HIS A 87 4.42 -13.34 -11.06
C HIS A 87 5.40 -13.16 -9.87
N SER A 88 4.93 -12.69 -8.71
CA SER A 88 5.73 -12.43 -7.50
C SER A 88 5.17 -13.10 -6.26
N ASN A 89 4.70 -14.36 -6.38
CA ASN A 89 4.04 -15.11 -5.30
C ASN A 89 2.84 -14.38 -4.68
N MET A 90 2.12 -13.62 -5.51
CA MET A 90 0.99 -12.80 -5.10
C MET A 90 -0.16 -13.05 -6.07
N CYS A 91 -1.26 -13.60 -5.53
CA CYS A 91 -2.52 -13.79 -6.24
C CYS A 91 -3.50 -12.71 -5.79
N ILE A 92 -3.91 -11.84 -6.70
CA ILE A 92 -4.91 -10.78 -6.44
C ILE A 92 -6.24 -11.12 -7.09
N ASN A 93 -7.33 -10.50 -6.64
CA ASN A 93 -8.63 -10.71 -7.30
C ASN A 93 -8.59 -10.20 -8.75
N ASN A 94 -9.20 -10.93 -9.68
CA ASN A 94 -9.29 -10.53 -11.09
C ASN A 94 -9.93 -9.14 -11.29
N THR A 95 -10.78 -8.67 -10.37
CA THR A 95 -11.35 -7.31 -10.43
C THR A 95 -10.33 -6.18 -10.26
N LEU A 96 -9.13 -6.51 -9.77
CA LEU A 96 -8.04 -5.57 -9.55
C LEU A 96 -7.10 -5.45 -10.76
N VAL A 97 -7.32 -6.23 -11.81
CA VAL A 97 -6.53 -6.17 -13.05
C VAL A 97 -7.09 -5.07 -13.96
N CYS A 98 -6.22 -4.23 -14.49
CA CYS A 98 -6.55 -3.13 -15.40
C CYS A 98 -7.57 -2.13 -14.83
N ASN A 99 -7.44 -1.80 -13.54
CA ASN A 99 -8.31 -0.86 -12.83
C ASN A 99 -7.70 0.54 -12.69
N GLY A 100 -6.47 0.76 -13.18
CA GLY A 100 -5.71 2.00 -13.06
C GLY A 100 -4.95 2.15 -11.74
N LEU A 101 -4.94 1.12 -10.89
CA LEU A 101 -4.23 1.09 -9.61
C LEU A 101 -3.25 -0.07 -9.62
N GLN A 102 -1.98 0.22 -9.37
CA GLN A 102 -0.98 -0.83 -9.23
C GLN A 102 -1.18 -1.56 -7.89
N ASN A 103 -1.86 -2.70 -7.93
CA ASN A 103 -2.10 -3.59 -6.81
C ASN A 103 -0.96 -4.61 -6.64
N CYS A 104 -0.33 -5.07 -7.72
CA CYS A 104 0.84 -5.95 -7.68
C CYS A 104 2.14 -5.20 -7.27
N VAL A 105 3.14 -5.95 -6.79
CA VAL A 105 4.49 -5.41 -6.48
C VAL A 105 5.12 -4.76 -7.71
N TYR A 106 5.06 -5.45 -8.85
CA TYR A 106 5.38 -4.91 -10.17
C TYR A 106 4.09 -4.69 -10.95
N PRO A 107 4.04 -3.76 -11.92
CA PRO A 107 2.80 -3.33 -12.57
C PRO A 107 2.20 -4.34 -13.56
N TRP A 108 2.31 -5.63 -13.28
CA TRP A 108 1.81 -6.72 -14.14
C TRP A 108 0.29 -6.73 -14.27
N ASP A 109 -0.43 -6.34 -13.22
CA ASP A 109 -1.87 -6.18 -13.21
C ASP A 109 -2.39 -5.05 -14.11
N GLU A 110 -1.55 -4.07 -14.40
CA GLU A 110 -1.88 -2.93 -15.26
C GLU A 110 -1.18 -2.98 -16.62
N ASN A 111 -0.35 -4.02 -16.85
CA ASN A 111 0.30 -4.23 -18.13
C ASN A 111 -0.62 -4.98 -19.09
N HIS A 112 -0.53 -4.64 -20.38
CA HIS A 112 -1.23 -5.32 -21.48
C HIS A 112 -2.77 -5.28 -21.35
N CYS A 113 -3.30 -4.27 -20.68
CA CYS A 113 -4.71 -3.96 -20.71
C CYS A 113 -5.13 -3.70 -22.15
N LYS A 114 -6.12 -4.45 -22.64
CA LYS A 114 -6.81 -4.05 -23.86
C LYS A 114 -7.37 -2.67 -23.57
N GLU A 115 -6.99 -1.66 -24.36
CA GLU A 115 -7.57 -0.33 -24.20
C GLU A 115 -9.08 -0.50 -24.16
N LYS A 116 -9.70 -0.20 -23.03
CA LYS A 116 -11.13 0.09 -23.04
C LYS A 116 -11.21 1.38 -23.83
N THR A 117 -11.39 1.26 -25.15
CA THR A 117 -11.75 2.36 -26.03
C THR A 117 -12.83 3.08 -25.26
N LYS A 118 -12.53 4.29 -24.78
CA LYS A 118 -13.57 5.17 -24.25
C LYS A 118 -14.59 5.20 -25.37
N ALA A 119 -15.76 4.62 -25.15
CA ALA A 119 -16.90 4.84 -26.01
C ALA A 119 -17.15 6.34 -25.88
N THR A 120 -16.48 7.11 -26.75
CA THR A 120 -16.79 8.50 -26.99
C THR A 120 -18.24 8.46 -27.42
N LEU A 121 -19.11 8.89 -26.51
CA LEU A 121 -20.50 9.16 -26.79
C LEU A 121 -20.50 10.26 -27.86
N TRP A 122 -20.81 9.86 -29.10
CA TRP A 122 -21.29 10.74 -30.16
C TRP A 122 -22.81 10.56 -30.21
#